data_AF-A0A0S8L074-F1
#
_entry.id   AF-A0A0S8L074-F1
#
_cell.length_a   1.000
_cell.length_b   1.000
_cell.length_c   1.000
_cell.angle_alpha   90.00
_cell.angle_beta   90.00
_cell.angle_gamma   90.00
#
_symmetry.space_group_name_H-M   'P 1'
#
loop_
_entity.id
_entity.type
_entity.pdbx_description
1 polymer ?
#
loop_
_entity_poly.entity_id
_entity_poly.type
_entity_poly.pdbx_seq_one_letter_code
_entity_poly.pdbx_strand_id
1 'polypeptide(L)'
;MGESFFPVGMWSQQPWWVNLFENVGTVQFNHRLVAYVLIGVIAAFWWRIRKLALPSDVGAANHLLLAALALQVTLGISTLLLRVPLTLAAAHQGVALLVLSAALYLAHRVRRA
;
A
#
# COMPACT_ATOMS: atom_id res chain seq x y z
N MET A 1 -7.73 5.70 -14.30
CA MET A 1 -9.17 5.51 -14.54
C MET A 1 -9.50 6.51 -15.63
N GLY A 2 -10.02 6.06 -16.77
CA GLY A 2 -10.43 6.97 -17.85
C GLY A 2 -11.76 7.62 -17.48
N GLU A 3 -12.75 7.55 -18.35
CA GLU A 3 -14.08 8.13 -18.12
C GLU A 3 -14.97 7.32 -17.14
N SER A 4 -14.51 6.16 -16.68
CA SER A 4 -15.24 5.27 -15.76
C SER A 4 -14.40 4.94 -14.52
N PHE A 5 -15.08 4.82 -13.38
CA PHE A 5 -14.49 4.34 -12.13
C PHE A 5 -14.00 2.90 -12.25
N PHE A 6 -14.80 2.03 -12.88
CA PHE A 6 -14.43 0.64 -13.14
C PHE A 6 -13.65 0.51 -14.46
N PRO A 7 -12.67 -0.41 -14.54
CA PRO A 7 -11.96 -0.70 -15.79
C PRO A 7 -12.93 -1.21 -16.87
N VAL A 8 -12.76 -0.70 -18.08
CA VAL A 8 -13.49 -1.22 -19.25
C VAL A 8 -13.08 -2.67 -19.48
N GLY A 9 -14.06 -3.55 -19.68
CA GLY A 9 -13.81 -4.98 -19.91
C GLY A 9 -13.29 -5.73 -18.69
N MET A 10 -13.61 -5.29 -17.45
CA MET A 10 -13.14 -5.93 -16.22
C MET A 10 -13.52 -7.42 -16.08
N TRP A 11 -14.51 -7.89 -16.85
CA TRP A 11 -15.03 -9.28 -16.86
C TRP A 11 -14.93 -9.93 -18.24
N SER A 12 -14.00 -9.48 -19.09
CA SER A 12 -13.90 -9.91 -20.49
C SER A 12 -13.39 -11.34 -20.68
N GLN A 13 -12.57 -11.83 -19.76
CA GLN A 13 -11.98 -13.18 -19.84
C GLN A 13 -12.89 -14.23 -19.18
N GLN A 14 -12.80 -15.47 -19.66
CA GLN A 14 -13.48 -16.64 -19.09
C GLN A 14 -12.47 -17.71 -18.65
N PRO A 15 -12.67 -18.38 -17.50
CA PRO A 15 -13.75 -18.13 -16.53
C PRO A 15 -13.58 -16.78 -15.80
N TRP A 16 -14.70 -16.19 -15.36
CA TRP A 16 -14.75 -14.80 -14.86
C TRP A 16 -13.70 -14.46 -13.79
N TRP A 17 -13.33 -15.41 -12.92
CA TRP A 17 -12.40 -15.20 -11.81
C TRP A 17 -10.96 -14.95 -12.26
N VAL A 18 -10.59 -15.38 -13.47
CA VAL A 18 -9.26 -15.14 -14.07
C VAL A 18 -8.99 -13.65 -14.24
N ASN A 19 -10.04 -12.84 -14.50
CA ASN A 19 -9.88 -11.39 -14.62
C ASN A 19 -9.31 -10.75 -13.35
N LEU A 20 -9.49 -11.34 -12.16
CA LEU A 20 -8.95 -10.78 -10.92
C LEU A 20 -7.41 -10.84 -10.87
N PHE A 21 -6.79 -11.69 -11.69
CA PHE A 21 -5.35 -12.00 -11.65
C PHE A 21 -4.63 -11.73 -12.98
N GLU A 22 -5.32 -11.92 -14.12
CA GLU A 22 -4.69 -11.84 -15.46
C GLU A 22 -5.16 -10.62 -16.27
N ASN A 23 -6.35 -10.09 -15.99
CA ASN A 23 -6.79 -8.85 -16.64
C ASN A 23 -6.05 -7.66 -16.02
N VAL A 24 -5.07 -7.14 -16.75
CA VAL A 24 -4.18 -6.05 -16.30
C VAL A 24 -4.96 -4.85 -15.76
N GLY A 25 -6.07 -4.48 -16.40
CA GLY A 25 -6.92 -3.38 -15.95
C GLY A 25 -7.57 -3.64 -14.60
N THR A 26 -8.10 -4.85 -14.41
CA THR A 26 -8.72 -5.30 -13.15
C THR A 26 -7.69 -5.46 -12.04
N VAL A 27 -6.52 -6.04 -12.31
CA VAL A 27 -5.42 -6.18 -11.34
C VAL A 27 -4.94 -4.81 -10.84
N GLN A 28 -4.73 -3.86 -11.75
CA GLN A 28 -4.35 -2.49 -11.40
C GLN A 28 -5.43 -1.77 -10.58
N PHE A 29 -6.71 -2.03 -10.87
CA PHE A 29 -7.83 -1.49 -10.09
C PHE A 29 -7.85 -2.07 -8.68
N ASN A 30 -7.79 -3.39 -8.53
CA ASN A 30 -7.77 -4.07 -7.25
C ASN A 30 -6.58 -3.60 -6.38
N HIS A 31 -5.40 -3.50 -6.99
CA HIS A 31 -4.20 -3.01 -6.30
C HIS A 31 -4.38 -1.57 -5.77
N ARG A 32 -4.96 -0.66 -6.58
CA ARG A 32 -5.26 0.71 -6.14
C ARG A 32 -6.25 0.75 -4.97
N LEU A 33 -7.28 -0.11 -5.01
CA LEU A 33 -8.25 -0.19 -3.92
C LEU A 33 -7.59 -0.61 -2.61
N VAL A 34 -6.73 -1.64 -2.65
CA VAL A 34 -5.94 -2.06 -1.48
C VAL A 34 -5.03 -0.92 -0.99
N ALA A 35 -4.38 -0.19 -1.90
CA ALA A 35 -3.55 0.96 -1.53
C ALA A 35 -4.37 2.06 -0.81
N TYR A 36 -5.58 2.39 -1.29
CA TYR A 36 -6.45 3.36 -0.62
C TYR A 36 -6.89 2.90 0.78
N VAL A 37 -7.25 1.63 0.93
CA VAL A 37 -7.57 1.05 2.25
C VAL A 37 -6.37 1.16 3.19
N LEU A 38 -5.17 0.80 2.74
CA LEU A 38 -3.95 0.90 3.53
C LEU A 38 -3.64 2.34 3.95
N ILE A 39 -3.80 3.31 3.03
CA ILE A 39 -3.64 4.74 3.36
C ILE A 39 -4.58 5.15 4.49
N GLY A 40 -5.87 4.82 4.38
CA GLY A 40 -6.86 5.14 5.40
C GLY A 40 -6.55 4.48 6.75
N VAL A 41 -6.29 3.18 6.76
CA VAL A 41 -6.03 2.41 7.98
C VAL A 41 -4.74 2.86 8.67
N ILE A 42 -3.64 3.02 7.92
CA ILE A 42 -2.35 3.43 8.49
C ILE A 42 -2.43 4.88 8.99
N ALA A 43 -3.09 5.79 8.28
CA ALA A 43 -3.28 7.17 8.74
C ALA A 43 -4.12 7.23 10.02
N ALA A 44 -5.23 6.47 10.08
CA ALA A 44 -6.07 6.39 11.26
C ALA A 44 -5.33 5.77 12.45
N PHE A 45 -4.56 4.70 12.23
CA PHE A 45 -3.74 4.07 13.25
C PHE A 45 -2.66 5.02 13.77
N TRP A 46 -1.99 5.72 12.84
CA TRP A 46 -0.98 6.72 13.17
C TRP A 46 -1.54 7.82 14.07
N TRP A 47 -2.70 8.35 13.72
CA TRP A 47 -3.40 9.38 14.50
C TRP A 47 -3.81 8.87 15.89
N ARG A 48 -4.26 7.61 15.99
CA ARG A 48 -4.67 7.02 17.27
C ARG A 48 -3.49 6.81 18.21
N ILE A 49 -2.38 6.24 17.73
CA ILE A 49 -1.16 6.02 18.53
C ILE A 49 -0.59 7.35 19.07
N ARG A 50 -0.63 8.42 18.26
CA ARG A 50 -0.17 9.78 18.66
C ARG A 50 -0.94 10.37 19.85
N LYS A 51 -2.15 9.88 20.13
CA LYS A 51 -2.98 10.34 21.25
C LYS A 51 -2.77 9.55 22.54
N LEU A 52 -2.01 8.46 22.48
CA LEU A 52 -1.73 7.61 23.63
C LEU A 52 -0.40 8.02 24.27
N ALA A 53 -0.32 7.94 25.60
CA ALA A 53 0.92 8.13 26.35
C ALA A 53 1.78 6.86 26.28
N LEU A 54 2.34 6.59 25.10
CA LEU A 54 3.21 5.44 24.83
C LEU A 54 4.68 5.86 24.82
N PRO A 55 5.62 4.93 25.10
CA PRO A 55 7.03 5.25 25.06
C PRO A 55 7.50 5.66 23.65
N SER A 56 8.57 6.46 23.61
CA SER A 56 8.99 7.20 22.41
C SER A 56 9.40 6.31 21.22
N ASP A 57 9.84 5.10 21.51
CA ASP A 57 10.13 4.02 20.56
C ASP A 57 8.90 3.60 19.75
N VAL A 58 7.71 3.56 20.37
CA VAL A 58 6.45 3.28 19.67
C VAL A 58 6.10 4.43 18.72
N GLY A 59 6.30 5.67 19.17
CA GLY A 59 6.11 6.87 18.35
C GLY A 59 7.00 6.86 17.11
N ALA A 60 8.29 6.55 17.27
CA ALA A 60 9.23 6.41 16.16
C ALA A 60 8.82 5.31 15.17
N ALA A 61 8.44 4.13 15.66
CA ALA A 61 7.94 3.04 14.82
C ALA A 61 6.67 3.43 14.04
N ASN A 62 5.79 4.20 14.67
CA ASN A 62 4.57 4.71 14.06
C ASN A 62 4.87 5.70 12.92
N HIS A 63 5.82 6.62 13.13
CA HIS A 63 6.29 7.53 12.08
C HIS A 63 6.97 6.79 10.92
N LEU A 64 7.77 5.77 11.21
CA LEU A 64 8.42 4.93 10.20
C LEU A 64 7.40 4.25 9.29
N LEU A 65 6.33 3.67 9.86
CA LEU A 65 5.28 3.02 9.07
C LEU A 65 4.60 4.01 8.10
N LEU A 66 4.27 5.22 8.57
CA LEU A 66 3.66 6.26 7.74
C LEU A 66 4.60 6.72 6.62
N ALA A 67 5.89 6.92 6.93
CA ALA A 67 6.89 7.32 5.95
C ALA A 67 7.14 6.23 4.89
N ALA A 68 7.23 4.96 5.30
CA ALA A 68 7.37 3.83 4.39
C ALA A 68 6.16 3.71 3.45
N LEU A 69 4.94 3.92 3.95
CA LEU A 69 3.74 3.95 3.12
C LEU A 69 3.77 5.10 2.10
N ALA A 70 4.18 6.31 2.51
CA ALA A 70 4.27 7.45 1.61
C ALA A 70 5.27 7.18 0.47
N LEU A 71 6.43 6.59 0.80
CA LEU A 71 7.40 6.16 -0.19
C LEU A 71 6.84 5.07 -1.12
N GLN A 72 6.12 4.08 -0.56
CA GLN A 72 5.47 3.03 -1.33
C GLN A 72 4.53 3.60 -2.39
N VAL A 73 3.62 4.49 -1.98
CA VAL A 73 2.64 5.11 -2.88
C VAL A 73 3.35 5.94 -3.96
N THR A 74 4.39 6.69 -3.58
CA THR A 74 5.17 7.51 -4.52
C THR A 74 5.86 6.65 -5.58
N LEU A 75 6.49 5.54 -5.18
CA LEU A 75 7.12 4.60 -6.11
C LEU A 75 6.09 3.89 -7.00
N GLY A 76 4.92 3.54 -6.45
CA GLY A 76 3.85 2.89 -7.20
C GLY A 76 3.30 3.79 -8.30
N ILE A 77 3.03 5.06 -8.00
CA ILE A 77 2.60 6.06 -8.98
C ILE A 77 3.71 6.31 -10.01
N SER A 78 4.95 6.50 -9.56
CA SER A 78 6.11 6.71 -10.45
C SER A 78 6.31 5.55 -11.43
N THR A 79 6.12 4.31 -10.97
CA THR A 79 6.21 3.11 -11.82
C THR A 79 5.19 3.17 -12.96
N LEU A 80 3.96 3.64 -12.71
CA LEU A 80 2.95 3.78 -13.75
C LEU A 80 3.27 4.93 -14.71
N LEU A 81 3.64 6.10 -14.19
CA LEU A 81 3.93 7.27 -15.01
C LEU A 81 5.12 7.05 -15.94
N LEU A 82 6.11 6.28 -15.50
CA LEU A 82 7.36 6.02 -16.23
C LEU A 82 7.34 4.70 -17.01
N ARG A 83 6.17 4.08 -17.22
CA ARG A 83 5.99 2.86 -18.02
C ARG A 83 6.76 1.63 -17.49
N VAL A 84 6.69 1.42 -16.18
CA VAL A 84 7.22 0.26 -15.45
C VAL A 84 8.74 0.04 -15.64
N PRO A 85 9.61 1.01 -15.31
CA PRO A 85 11.05 0.77 -15.29
C PRO A 85 11.39 -0.31 -14.25
N LEU A 86 12.23 -1.28 -14.61
CA LEU A 86 12.58 -2.42 -13.75
C LEU A 86 13.10 -1.99 -12.37
N THR A 87 13.95 -0.97 -12.33
CA THR A 87 14.53 -0.46 -11.08
C THR A 87 13.48 0.13 -10.14
N LEU A 88 12.51 0.89 -10.66
CA LEU A 88 11.42 1.45 -9.86
C LEU A 88 10.44 0.37 -9.42
N ALA A 89 10.11 -0.58 -10.30
CA ALA A 89 9.26 -1.70 -9.96
C ALA A 89 9.88 -2.56 -8.85
N ALA A 90 11.18 -2.87 -8.94
CA ALA A 90 11.90 -3.59 -7.91
C ALA A 90 11.98 -2.80 -6.59
N ALA A 91 12.27 -1.50 -6.66
CA ALA A 91 12.29 -0.63 -5.47
C ALA A 91 10.91 -0.58 -4.79
N HIS A 92 9.82 -0.50 -5.56
CA HIS A 92 8.45 -0.56 -5.04
C HIS A 92 8.16 -1.88 -4.31
N GLN A 93 8.65 -3.02 -4.82
CA GLN A 93 8.52 -4.30 -4.11
C GLN A 93 9.35 -4.33 -2.81
N GLY A 94 10.57 -3.78 -2.84
CA GLY A 94 11.42 -3.67 -1.65
C GLY A 94 10.80 -2.79 -0.57
N VAL A 95 10.20 -1.66 -0.93
CA VAL A 95 9.49 -0.80 0.03
C VAL A 95 8.19 -1.44 0.52
N ALA A 96 7.54 -2.31 -0.26
CA ALA A 96 6.38 -3.07 0.22
C ALA A 96 6.76 -3.98 1.40
N LEU A 97 7.93 -4.64 1.29
CA LEU A 97 8.50 -5.43 2.38
C LEU A 97 8.85 -4.56 3.59
N LEU A 98 9.36 -3.35 3.37
CA LEU A 98 9.63 -2.38 4.43
C LEU A 98 8.35 -1.95 5.16
N VAL A 99 7.26 -1.67 4.43
CA VAL A 99 5.94 -1.36 5.02
C VAL A 99 5.46 -2.50 5.90
N LEU A 100 5.53 -3.74 5.42
CA LEU A 100 5.16 -4.92 6.19
C LEU A 100 6.02 -5.06 7.46
N SER A 101 7.34 -4.90 7.32
CA SER A 101 8.29 -5.02 8.42
C SER A 101 8.08 -3.93 9.48
N ALA A 102 7.83 -2.69 9.05
CA ALA A 102 7.52 -1.57 9.95
C ALA A 102 6.20 -1.80 10.69
N ALA A 103 5.18 -2.35 10.02
CA ALA A 103 3.91 -2.68 10.66
C ALA A 103 4.07 -3.78 11.73
N LEU A 104 4.80 -4.86 11.44
CA LEU A 104 5.10 -5.91 12.40
C LEU A 104 5.93 -5.39 13.58
N TYR A 105 6.94 -4.57 13.29
CA TYR A 105 7.76 -3.93 14.32
C TYR A 105 6.93 -3.06 15.25
N LEU A 106 6.10 -2.17 14.70
CA LEU A 106 5.19 -1.33 15.48
C LEU A 106 4.21 -2.17 16.32
N ALA A 107 3.60 -3.20 15.74
CA ALA A 107 2.70 -4.10 16.48
C ALA A 107 3.41 -4.79 17.66
N HIS A 108 4.69 -5.16 17.49
CA HIS A 108 5.49 -5.72 18.57
C HIS A 108 5.82 -4.70 19.67
N ARG A 109 6.14 -3.45 19.31
CA ARG A 109 6.39 -2.38 20.30
C ARG A 109 5.13 -2.03 21.07
N VAL A 110 3.99 -1.87 20.39
CA VAL A 110 2.69 -1.59 21.03
C VAL A 110 2.29 -2.70 22.00
N ARG A 111 2.56 -3.97 21.68
CA ARG A 111 2.26 -5.11 22.58
C ARG A 111 3.12 -5.13 23.84
N ARG A 112 4.31 -4.52 23.82
CA ARG A 112 5.27 -4.51 24.92
C ARG A 112 5.23 -3.22 25.77
N ALA A 113 4.52 -2.19 25.30
CA ALA A 113 4.28 -0.95 26.00
C ALA A 113 3.12 -1.09 26.99
#